data_AF-A0A382LCR0-F1
#
_entry.id   AF-A0A382LCR0-F1
#
_cell.length_a   1.000
_cell.length_b   1.000
_cell.length_c   1.000
_cell.angle_alpha   90.00
_cell.angle_beta   90.00
_cell.angle_gamma   90.00
#
_symmetry.space_group_name_H-M   'P 1'
#
loop_
_entity.id
_entity.type
_entity.pdbx_description
1 polymer ?
#
loop_
_entity_poly.entity_id
_entity_poly.type
_entity_poly.pdbx_seq_one_letter_code
_entity_poly.pdbx_strand_id
1 'polypeptide(L)'
;MDAALAALTTEEIQEFVKNGFVVKRNILDPKLCAAARDRLWAGNTSSHLRRDDPETWINGIPEADRQSTPDGMNDRTGDHGWRLRELSGDEDLINLLPRRVFPWFEQLLGEGEVVTPEVSSSAADPDPRGSRLRGWPVWGGKELRGMYCVLPRERTSDSPALADAARAGAHTDPEPMHLVASAYVDKVPKDGGGIALFPGSHC
;
A
#
# COMPACT_ATOMS: atom_id res chain seq x y z
N MET A 1 20.98 13.26 -2.23
CA MET A 1 20.56 12.89 -3.60
C MET A 1 20.20 11.43 -3.53
N ASP A 2 18.92 11.12 -3.69
CA ASP A 2 18.46 9.73 -3.70
C ASP A 2 18.86 9.14 -5.07
N ALA A 3 19.72 8.13 -5.07
CA ALA A 3 20.24 7.56 -6.31
C ALA A 3 19.11 6.85 -7.08
N ALA A 4 19.10 6.95 -8.40
CA ALA A 4 18.17 6.19 -9.23
C ALA A 4 18.32 4.68 -8.94
N LEU A 5 17.21 3.94 -8.91
CA LEU A 5 17.28 2.50 -8.74
C LEU A 5 17.99 1.86 -9.94
N ALA A 6 18.84 0.88 -9.67
CA ALA A 6 19.40 0.04 -10.72
C ALA A 6 18.27 -0.70 -11.45
N ALA A 7 18.43 -0.91 -12.76
CA ALA A 7 17.52 -1.75 -13.54
C ALA A 7 17.38 -3.15 -12.93
N LEU A 8 16.23 -3.81 -13.17
CA LEU A 8 16.07 -5.21 -12.84
C LEU A 8 17.07 -6.04 -13.63
N THR A 9 17.67 -7.05 -13.01
CA THR A 9 18.54 -7.99 -13.73
C THR A 9 17.72 -8.96 -14.56
N THR A 10 18.37 -9.64 -15.50
CA THR A 10 17.72 -10.71 -16.29
C THR A 10 17.13 -11.79 -15.39
N GLU A 11 17.83 -12.15 -14.31
CA GLU A 11 17.36 -13.13 -13.33
C GLU A 11 16.13 -12.63 -12.58
N GLU A 12 16.10 -11.36 -12.16
CA GLU A 12 14.94 -10.76 -11.49
C GLU A 12 13.72 -10.70 -12.43
N ILE A 13 13.92 -10.42 -13.71
CA ILE A 13 12.85 -10.47 -14.72
C ILE A 13 12.34 -11.91 -14.90
N GLN A 14 13.25 -12.90 -14.96
CA GLN A 14 12.85 -14.32 -15.05
C GLN A 14 12.09 -14.79 -13.81
N GLU A 15 12.49 -14.33 -12.61
CA GLU A 15 11.76 -14.58 -11.37
C GLU A 15 10.38 -13.94 -11.41
N PHE A 16 10.26 -12.70 -11.90
CA PHE A 16 8.99 -12.03 -12.08
C PHE A 16 8.07 -12.82 -13.01
N VAL A 17 8.55 -13.24 -14.19
CA VAL A 17 7.76 -14.05 -15.15
C VAL A 17 7.35 -15.39 -14.56
N LYS A 18 8.24 -16.05 -13.81
CA LYS A 18 7.95 -17.36 -13.21
C LYS A 18 6.96 -17.27 -12.05
N ASN A 19 7.15 -16.30 -11.16
CA ASN A 19 6.45 -16.25 -9.88
C ASN A 19 5.28 -15.25 -9.86
N GLY A 20 5.24 -14.31 -10.81
CA GLY A 20 4.28 -13.20 -10.87
C GLY A 20 4.66 -11.99 -10.02
N PHE A 21 5.85 -12.00 -9.39
CA PHE A 21 6.32 -10.91 -8.55
C PHE A 21 7.84 -10.93 -8.37
N VAL A 22 8.41 -9.77 -8.01
CA VAL A 22 9.79 -9.60 -7.55
C VAL A 22 9.81 -8.81 -6.25
N VAL A 23 10.68 -9.18 -5.31
CA VAL A 23 10.80 -8.49 -4.00
C VAL A 23 12.13 -7.76 -3.94
N LYS A 24 12.08 -6.43 -3.76
CA LYS A 24 13.27 -5.59 -3.67
C LYS A 24 13.37 -4.97 -2.28
N ARG A 25 14.58 -4.94 -1.72
CA ARG A 25 14.86 -4.48 -0.34
C ARG A 25 15.61 -3.16 -0.35
N ASN A 26 15.35 -2.32 0.65
CA ASN A 26 16.08 -1.06 0.88
C ASN A 26 16.03 -0.08 -0.30
N ILE A 27 14.89 -0.02 -1.00
CA ILE A 27 14.72 0.82 -2.19
C ILE A 27 14.00 2.14 -1.93
N LEU A 28 13.34 2.25 -0.77
CA LEU A 28 12.58 3.43 -0.36
C LEU A 28 13.48 4.42 0.40
N ASP A 29 13.30 5.71 0.17
CA ASP A 29 13.96 6.76 0.97
C ASP A 29 13.42 6.74 2.42
N PRO A 30 14.29 6.52 3.44
CA PRO A 30 13.87 6.49 4.84
C PRO A 30 13.17 7.77 5.32
N LYS A 31 13.52 8.94 4.76
CA LYS A 31 12.88 10.22 5.09
C LYS A 31 11.46 10.27 4.56
N LEU A 32 11.24 9.84 3.32
CA LEU A 32 9.90 9.75 2.75
C LEU A 32 9.06 8.67 3.46
N CYS A 33 9.67 7.56 3.91
CA CYS A 33 8.99 6.59 4.78
C CYS A 33 8.54 7.23 6.11
N ALA A 34 9.39 8.05 6.74
CA ALA A 34 9.03 8.76 7.97
C ALA A 34 7.89 9.75 7.72
N ALA A 35 7.98 10.53 6.64
CA ALA A 35 6.96 11.50 6.26
C ALA A 35 5.63 10.81 5.88
N ALA A 36 5.67 9.62 5.30
CA ALA A 36 4.48 8.79 5.08
C ALA A 36 3.84 8.40 6.42
N ARG A 37 4.62 7.89 7.39
CA ARG A 37 4.09 7.58 8.73
C ARG A 37 3.51 8.81 9.43
N ASP A 38 4.13 9.98 9.30
CA ASP A 38 3.61 11.23 9.83
C ASP A 38 2.24 11.57 9.25
N ARG A 39 2.08 11.41 7.93
CA ARG A 39 0.80 11.62 7.24
C ARG A 39 -0.27 10.61 7.64
N LEU A 40 0.10 9.34 7.87
CA LEU A 40 -0.82 8.34 8.41
C LEU A 40 -1.43 8.85 9.71
N TRP A 41 -0.57 9.22 10.66
CA TRP A 41 -0.99 9.69 11.98
C TRP A 41 -1.73 11.03 11.94
N ALA A 42 -1.38 11.94 11.01
CA ALA A 42 -2.12 13.17 10.81
C ALA A 42 -3.58 12.92 10.35
N GLY A 43 -3.81 11.85 9.58
CA GLY A 43 -5.14 11.38 9.20
C GLY A 43 -5.88 10.64 10.32
N ASN A 44 -5.33 10.51 11.53
CA ASN A 44 -6.02 9.83 12.62
C ASN A 44 -7.24 10.65 13.12
N THR A 45 -8.44 10.06 13.10
CA THR A 45 -9.63 10.64 13.74
C THR A 45 -10.13 9.81 14.93
N SER A 46 -9.45 8.72 15.27
CA SER A 46 -9.76 7.96 16.48
C SER A 46 -9.18 8.69 17.68
N SER A 47 -10.02 8.91 18.69
CA SER A 47 -9.60 9.48 19.98
C SER A 47 -8.88 8.44 20.85
N HIS A 48 -9.11 7.15 20.57
CA HIS A 48 -8.47 6.03 21.24
C HIS A 48 -7.02 5.82 20.79
N LEU A 49 -6.78 5.78 19.47
CA LEU A 49 -5.46 5.50 18.91
C LEU A 49 -4.50 6.66 19.16
N ARG A 50 -3.42 6.39 19.88
CA ARG A 50 -2.38 7.38 20.19
C ARG A 50 -1.05 6.98 19.55
N ARG A 51 -0.47 7.91 18.80
CA ARG A 51 0.81 7.70 18.09
C ARG A 51 1.95 7.28 19.00
N ASP A 52 2.04 7.86 20.18
CA ASP A 52 3.18 7.66 21.08
C ASP A 52 2.88 6.65 22.19
N ASP A 53 1.76 5.92 22.07
CA ASP A 53 1.32 4.95 23.07
C ASP A 53 0.86 3.65 22.39
N PRO A 54 1.78 2.69 22.20
CA PRO A 54 1.50 1.41 21.54
C PRO A 54 0.45 0.54 22.25
N GLU A 55 0.18 0.75 23.54
CA GLU A 55 -0.85 -0.01 24.25
C GLU A 55 -2.24 0.30 23.67
N THR A 56 -2.44 1.50 23.12
CA THR A 56 -3.69 1.89 22.45
C THR A 56 -3.90 1.22 21.09
N TRP A 57 -2.89 0.57 20.53
CA TRP A 57 -3.02 -0.07 19.21
C TRP A 57 -3.55 -1.49 19.32
N ILE A 58 -3.37 -2.10 20.50
CA ILE A 58 -3.73 -3.49 20.75
C ILE A 58 -5.25 -3.63 20.71
N ASN A 59 -5.72 -4.67 20.02
CA ASN A 59 -7.14 -4.97 19.82
C ASN A 59 -7.88 -3.99 18.90
N GLY A 60 -7.13 -3.20 18.12
CA GLY A 60 -7.66 -2.45 17.00
C GLY A 60 -8.46 -1.20 17.40
N ILE A 61 -9.46 -0.87 16.61
CA ILE A 61 -10.23 0.38 16.71
C ILE A 61 -11.52 0.09 17.51
N PRO A 62 -11.82 0.85 18.58
CA PRO A 62 -13.08 0.72 19.29
C PRO A 62 -14.28 1.01 18.39
N GLU A 63 -15.41 0.32 18.61
CA GLU A 63 -16.61 0.47 17.78
C GLU A 63 -17.09 1.92 17.62
N ALA A 64 -17.00 2.72 18.68
CA ALA A 64 -17.37 4.15 18.64
C ALA A 64 -16.52 4.98 17.65
N ASP A 65 -15.27 4.57 17.42
CA ASP A 65 -14.30 5.24 16.54
C ASP A 65 -14.27 4.60 15.12
N ARG A 66 -15.02 3.51 14.87
CA ARG A 66 -15.07 2.82 13.57
C ARG A 66 -15.94 3.57 12.59
N GLN A 67 -15.34 4.57 11.95
CA GLN A 67 -16.04 5.42 11.00
C GLN A 67 -15.20 5.60 9.73
N SER A 68 -15.88 5.85 8.62
CA SER A 68 -15.27 6.33 7.39
C SER A 68 -15.63 7.79 7.21
N THR A 69 -14.74 8.57 6.61
CA THR A 69 -15.11 9.90 6.12
C THR A 69 -16.24 9.79 5.07
N PRO A 70 -17.08 10.82 4.89
CA PRO A 70 -18.21 10.75 3.94
C PRO A 70 -17.81 10.39 2.50
N ASP A 71 -16.58 10.73 2.11
CA ASP A 71 -15.99 10.41 0.80
C ASP A 71 -15.31 9.03 0.73
N GLY A 72 -15.21 8.30 1.85
CA GLY A 72 -14.57 7.00 1.94
C GLY A 72 -13.04 7.02 1.89
N MET A 73 -12.40 8.19 1.92
CA MET A 73 -10.94 8.32 1.73
C MET A 73 -10.15 7.95 2.98
N ASN A 74 -10.75 8.05 4.15
CA ASN A 74 -10.14 7.69 5.42
C ASN A 74 -11.07 6.72 6.13
N ASP A 75 -10.83 5.43 5.88
CA ASP A 75 -11.73 4.36 6.25
C ASP A 75 -11.15 3.50 7.38
N ARG A 76 -11.82 3.54 8.52
CA ARG A 76 -11.54 2.77 9.75
C ARG A 76 -12.73 1.91 10.19
N THR A 77 -13.63 1.58 9.26
CA THR A 77 -14.83 0.78 9.59
C THR A 77 -14.50 -0.65 9.99
N GLY A 78 -13.33 -1.16 9.61
CA GLY A 78 -12.85 -2.50 10.00
C GLY A 78 -12.22 -2.52 11.39
N ASP A 79 -12.34 -3.65 12.07
CA ASP A 79 -11.87 -3.83 13.46
C ASP A 79 -10.39 -3.48 13.66
N HIS A 80 -9.53 -3.91 12.73
CA HIS A 80 -8.08 -3.70 12.81
C HIS A 80 -7.51 -2.95 11.60
N GLY A 81 -8.35 -2.63 10.60
CA GLY A 81 -7.90 -2.07 9.33
C GLY A 81 -8.08 -0.56 9.27
N TRP A 82 -7.02 0.15 8.89
CA TRP A 82 -7.08 1.57 8.58
C TRP A 82 -6.55 1.83 7.19
N ARG A 83 -7.40 2.38 6.31
CA ARG A 83 -7.10 2.69 4.92
C ARG A 83 -7.14 4.20 4.70
N LEU A 84 -6.00 4.80 4.42
CA LEU A 84 -5.84 6.23 4.18
C LEU A 84 -5.51 6.50 2.71
N ARG A 85 -6.52 6.86 1.92
CA ARG A 85 -6.47 7.07 0.47
C ARG A 85 -6.40 8.54 0.06
N GLU A 86 -6.65 9.47 0.98
CA GLU A 86 -6.53 10.92 0.74
C GLU A 86 -5.13 11.31 0.21
N LEU A 87 -4.10 10.53 0.56
CA LEU A 87 -2.70 10.73 0.18
C LEU A 87 -2.35 10.30 -1.27
N SER A 88 -3.31 9.88 -2.10
CA SER A 88 -3.00 9.30 -3.42
C SER A 88 -2.20 10.23 -4.34
N GLY A 89 -2.46 11.53 -4.27
CA GLY A 89 -1.75 12.58 -5.01
C GLY A 89 -0.66 13.32 -4.22
N ASP A 90 -0.32 12.88 -3.01
CA ASP A 90 0.74 13.54 -2.27
C ASP A 90 2.10 13.34 -2.97
N GLU A 91 2.82 14.45 -3.19
CA GLU A 91 4.08 14.42 -3.94
C GLU A 91 5.16 13.56 -3.28
N ASP A 92 5.29 13.58 -1.96
CA ASP A 92 6.26 12.75 -1.25
C ASP A 92 5.91 11.27 -1.41
N LEU A 93 4.63 10.92 -1.41
CA LEU A 93 4.15 9.55 -1.57
C LEU A 93 4.29 9.05 -3.01
N ILE A 94 4.07 9.92 -4.00
CA ILE A 94 4.33 9.64 -5.41
C ILE A 94 5.84 9.46 -5.66
N ASN A 95 6.68 10.28 -5.04
CA ASN A 95 8.13 10.16 -5.09
C ASN A 95 8.63 8.90 -4.36
N LEU A 96 7.97 8.51 -3.26
CA LEU A 96 8.36 7.36 -2.43
C LEU A 96 8.28 6.04 -3.19
N LEU A 97 7.19 5.81 -3.92
CA LEU A 97 6.94 4.50 -4.56
C LEU A 97 6.66 4.60 -6.07
N PRO A 98 5.57 5.23 -6.57
CA PRO A 98 5.25 5.24 -8.00
C PRO A 98 6.41 5.69 -8.91
N ARG A 99 6.95 6.90 -8.71
CA ARG A 99 8.08 7.41 -9.52
C ARG A 99 9.36 6.61 -9.29
N ARG A 100 9.53 6.08 -8.08
CA ARG A 100 10.72 5.32 -7.68
C ARG A 100 10.83 4.00 -8.46
N VAL A 101 9.73 3.29 -8.66
CA VAL A 101 9.70 1.99 -9.36
C VAL A 101 9.28 2.09 -10.83
N PHE A 102 8.86 3.28 -11.29
CA PHE A 102 8.45 3.52 -12.68
C PHE A 102 9.42 2.96 -13.73
N PRO A 103 10.76 3.12 -13.61
CA PRO A 103 11.69 2.55 -14.59
C PRO A 103 11.62 1.02 -14.72
N TRP A 104 11.26 0.32 -13.64
CA TRP A 104 11.07 -1.13 -13.68
C TRP A 104 9.78 -1.53 -14.38
N PHE A 105 8.74 -0.71 -14.27
CA PHE A 105 7.48 -0.97 -14.98
C PHE A 105 7.71 -0.81 -16.48
N GLU A 106 8.40 0.25 -16.91
CA GLU A 106 8.80 0.44 -18.31
C GLU A 106 9.70 -0.71 -18.81
N GLN A 107 10.62 -1.19 -17.97
CA GLN A 107 11.46 -2.34 -18.31
C GLN A 107 10.65 -3.64 -18.53
N LEU A 108 9.55 -3.82 -17.79
CA LEU A 108 8.71 -5.03 -17.87
C LEU A 108 7.62 -4.94 -18.94
N LEU A 109 7.03 -3.77 -19.15
CA LEU A 109 5.87 -3.58 -20.02
C LEU A 109 6.21 -2.96 -21.38
N GLY A 110 7.37 -2.32 -21.51
CA GLY A 110 7.79 -1.61 -22.71
C GLY A 110 7.85 -0.10 -22.51
N GLU A 111 8.76 0.55 -23.23
CA GLU A 111 8.94 1.99 -23.17
C GLU A 111 7.69 2.72 -23.69
N GLY A 112 7.12 3.62 -22.88
CA GLY A 112 5.92 4.39 -23.22
C GLY A 112 4.59 3.65 -23.06
N GLU A 113 4.61 2.40 -22.58
CA GLU A 113 3.41 1.60 -22.32
C GLU A 113 2.88 1.77 -20.89
N VAL A 114 3.62 2.46 -20.01
CA VAL A 114 3.23 2.69 -18.62
C VAL A 114 2.78 4.13 -18.44
N VAL A 115 1.65 4.30 -17.75
CA VAL A 115 1.17 5.63 -17.39
C VAL A 115 2.14 6.27 -16.39
N THR A 116 2.62 7.47 -16.73
CA THR A 116 3.55 8.22 -15.88
C THR A 116 2.88 8.68 -14.58
N PRO A 117 3.51 8.45 -13.41
CA PRO A 117 3.01 8.98 -12.14
C PRO A 117 3.07 10.51 -12.07
N GLU A 118 1.95 11.13 -11.72
CA GLU A 118 1.77 12.58 -11.65
C GLU A 118 1.10 12.98 -10.34
N VAL A 119 1.47 14.16 -9.84
CA VAL A 119 0.73 14.83 -8.77
C VAL A 119 -0.52 15.41 -9.39
N SER A 120 -1.62 14.66 -9.38
CA SER A 120 -2.89 15.08 -10.01
C SER A 120 -3.85 15.77 -9.06
N SER A 121 -3.52 15.93 -7.78
CA SER A 121 -4.52 16.26 -6.75
C SER A 121 -3.93 16.63 -5.39
N SER A 122 -4.72 17.35 -4.60
CA SER A 122 -4.41 17.68 -3.20
C SER A 122 -5.62 17.43 -2.30
N ALA A 123 -5.44 17.54 -0.97
CA ALA A 123 -6.56 17.50 -0.04
C ALA A 123 -7.57 18.65 -0.26
N ALA A 124 -7.12 19.80 -0.80
CA ALA A 124 -7.97 20.96 -1.09
C ALA A 124 -8.61 20.92 -2.49
N ASP A 125 -8.08 20.10 -3.40
CA ASP A 125 -8.53 19.95 -4.78
C ASP A 125 -8.36 18.48 -5.22
N PRO A 126 -9.29 17.59 -4.83
CA PRO A 126 -9.20 16.18 -5.18
C PRO A 126 -9.52 15.98 -6.67
N ASP A 127 -8.67 15.26 -7.41
CA ASP A 127 -8.92 14.97 -8.83
C ASP A 127 -10.21 14.16 -8.99
N PRO A 128 -11.25 14.69 -9.66
CA PRO A 128 -12.50 13.97 -9.85
C PRO A 128 -12.35 12.73 -10.76
N ARG A 129 -11.21 12.60 -11.47
CA ARG A 129 -10.85 11.47 -12.33
C ARG A 129 -9.77 10.56 -11.71
N GLY A 130 -9.21 10.93 -10.56
CA GLY A 130 -8.19 10.17 -9.86
C GLY A 130 -8.73 8.85 -9.31
N SER A 131 -7.82 7.93 -8.98
CA SER A 131 -8.14 6.62 -8.36
C SER A 131 -8.95 6.73 -7.06
N ARG A 132 -9.05 7.95 -6.51
CA ARG A 132 -9.86 8.35 -5.36
C ARG A 132 -11.35 8.03 -5.49
N LEU A 133 -12.02 8.38 -6.60
CA LEU A 133 -13.49 8.42 -6.63
C LEU A 133 -14.19 7.24 -7.34
N ARG A 134 -13.45 6.38 -8.05
CA ARG A 134 -14.08 5.39 -8.97
C ARG A 134 -14.17 3.95 -8.45
N GLY A 135 -13.88 3.73 -7.17
CA GLY A 135 -13.98 2.42 -6.56
C GLY A 135 -12.99 1.40 -7.16
N TRP A 136 -13.19 0.12 -6.85
CA TRP A 136 -12.30 -0.97 -7.27
C TRP A 136 -12.08 -1.11 -8.80
N PRO A 137 -13.07 -0.89 -9.71
CA PRO A 137 -12.93 -1.28 -11.13
C PRO A 137 -12.36 -0.22 -12.09
N VAL A 138 -11.84 0.91 -11.60
CA VAL A 138 -11.19 1.92 -12.47
C VAL A 138 -9.91 2.44 -11.79
N TRP A 139 -9.01 1.51 -11.49
CA TRP A 139 -7.76 1.79 -10.79
C TRP A 139 -6.58 1.79 -11.76
N GLY A 140 -6.09 2.96 -12.16
CA GLY A 140 -4.87 3.06 -12.94
C GLY A 140 -4.43 4.49 -13.23
N GLY A 141 -3.12 4.72 -13.20
CA GLY A 141 -2.50 5.75 -14.03
C GLY A 141 -1.44 6.60 -13.35
N LYS A 142 -1.86 7.50 -12.44
CA LYS A 142 -1.04 8.66 -12.06
C LYS A 142 -0.66 8.71 -10.58
N GLU A 143 -1.42 8.04 -9.72
CA GLU A 143 -1.40 8.24 -8.27
C GLU A 143 -1.11 6.95 -7.48
N LEU A 144 -0.79 7.10 -6.19
CA LEU A 144 -0.70 5.99 -5.23
C LEU A 144 -2.10 5.55 -4.79
N ARG A 145 -2.37 4.27 -4.51
CA ARG A 145 -3.69 3.85 -3.98
C ARG A 145 -4.04 4.46 -2.61
N GLY A 146 -3.01 4.71 -1.81
CA GLY A 146 -3.12 5.10 -0.42
C GLY A 146 -2.20 4.26 0.46
N MET A 147 -2.27 4.52 1.76
CA MET A 147 -1.50 3.82 2.77
C MET A 147 -2.43 3.06 3.70
N TYR A 148 -2.02 1.84 4.02
CA TYR A 148 -2.85 0.84 4.68
C TYR A 148 -2.11 0.35 5.91
N CYS A 149 -2.78 0.36 7.05
CA CYS A 149 -2.26 -0.15 8.31
C CYS A 149 -3.19 -1.23 8.84
N VAL A 150 -2.60 -2.29 9.39
CA VAL A 150 -3.29 -3.31 10.17
C VAL A 150 -2.79 -3.20 11.59
N LEU A 151 -3.70 -2.91 12.51
CA LEU A 151 -3.43 -2.78 13.93
C LEU A 151 -3.26 -4.18 14.57
N PRO A 152 -2.39 -4.30 15.59
CA PRO A 152 -2.16 -5.55 16.27
C PRO A 152 -3.43 -6.06 16.97
N ARG A 153 -3.58 -7.38 16.96
CA ARG A 153 -4.62 -8.09 17.70
C ARG A 153 -3.96 -8.96 18.75
N GLU A 154 -4.42 -8.87 19.98
CA GLU A 154 -4.02 -9.82 21.01
C GLU A 154 -4.61 -11.20 20.66
N ARG A 155 -3.76 -12.23 20.68
CA ARG A 155 -4.18 -13.61 20.46
C ARG A 155 -4.08 -14.38 21.77
N THR A 156 -5.20 -14.93 22.20
CA THR A 156 -5.29 -15.85 23.35
C THR A 156 -5.19 -17.32 22.94
N SER A 157 -5.17 -17.60 21.63
CA SER A 157 -5.03 -18.93 21.04
C SER A 157 -3.92 -18.97 20.00
N ASP A 158 -3.51 -20.17 19.62
CA ASP A 158 -2.56 -20.36 18.52
C ASP A 158 -3.04 -19.68 17.23
N SER A 159 -2.07 -19.15 16.49
CA SER A 159 -2.32 -18.55 15.18
C SER A 159 -2.68 -19.64 14.18
N PRO A 160 -3.66 -19.42 13.28
CA PRO A 160 -3.83 -20.30 12.13
C PRO A 160 -2.53 -20.34 11.32
N ALA A 161 -2.28 -21.44 10.61
CA ALA A 161 -1.14 -21.52 9.72
C ALA A 161 -1.19 -20.36 8.71
N LEU A 162 -0.03 -19.75 8.42
CA LEU A 162 0.06 -18.61 7.49
C LEU A 162 -0.60 -18.91 6.14
N ALA A 163 -0.47 -20.15 5.66
CA ALA A 163 -1.08 -20.60 4.42
C ALA A 163 -2.62 -20.55 4.47
N ASP A 164 -3.23 -20.94 5.59
CA ASP A 164 -4.68 -20.92 5.74
C ASP A 164 -5.21 -19.49 5.88
N ALA A 165 -4.51 -18.66 6.66
CA ALA A 165 -4.82 -17.24 6.78
C ALA A 165 -4.73 -16.51 5.42
N ALA A 166 -3.68 -16.79 4.63
CA ALA A 166 -3.50 -16.20 3.32
C ALA A 166 -4.58 -16.65 2.33
N ARG A 167 -4.96 -17.93 2.33
CA ARG A 167 -6.00 -18.48 1.44
C ARG A 167 -7.39 -17.91 1.74
N ALA A 168 -7.72 -17.68 3.00
CA ALA A 168 -9.04 -17.20 3.40
C ALA A 168 -9.39 -15.81 2.81
N GLY A 169 -8.39 -14.95 2.57
CA GLY A 169 -8.55 -13.62 1.98
C GLY A 169 -7.96 -13.47 0.58
N ALA A 170 -7.54 -14.58 -0.05
CA ALA A 170 -6.86 -14.53 -1.34
C ALA A 170 -7.80 -14.03 -2.43
N HIS A 171 -7.30 -13.08 -3.22
CA HIS A 171 -7.96 -12.57 -4.42
C HIS A 171 -6.90 -12.14 -5.43
N THR A 172 -7.30 -12.04 -6.69
CA THR A 172 -6.56 -11.30 -7.71
C THR A 172 -7.22 -9.94 -7.86
N ASP A 173 -6.42 -8.88 -8.08
CA ASP A 173 -7.00 -7.61 -8.48
C ASP A 173 -7.77 -7.80 -9.82
N PRO A 174 -8.92 -7.16 -10.00
CA PRO A 174 -9.86 -7.44 -11.09
C PRO A 174 -9.41 -6.91 -12.44
N GLU A 175 -8.30 -6.15 -12.48
CA GLU A 175 -7.77 -5.56 -13.70
C GLU A 175 -6.55 -6.37 -14.18
N PRO A 176 -6.72 -7.27 -15.17
CA PRO A 176 -5.70 -8.24 -15.56
C PRO A 176 -4.48 -7.64 -16.28
N MET A 177 -4.44 -6.32 -16.52
CA MET A 177 -3.42 -5.65 -17.33
C MET A 177 -2.54 -4.68 -16.54
N HIS A 178 -2.59 -4.68 -15.20
CA HIS A 178 -1.83 -3.75 -14.37
C HIS A 178 -0.70 -4.42 -13.59
N LEU A 179 0.47 -3.77 -13.57
CA LEU A 179 1.51 -4.04 -12.59
C LEU A 179 1.22 -3.26 -11.30
N VAL A 180 1.29 -3.96 -10.17
CA VAL A 180 1.05 -3.38 -8.86
C VAL A 180 2.35 -3.37 -8.07
N ALA A 181 2.68 -2.22 -7.49
CA ALA A 181 3.73 -2.11 -6.49
C ALA A 181 3.10 -1.84 -5.12
N SER A 182 3.57 -2.57 -4.11
CA SER A 182 3.27 -2.31 -2.71
C SER A 182 4.57 -2.33 -1.92
N ALA A 183 4.65 -1.52 -0.88
CA ALA A 183 5.86 -1.39 -0.09
C ALA A 183 5.55 -1.15 1.39
N TYR A 184 6.43 -1.64 2.24
CA TYR A 184 6.36 -1.40 3.68
C TYR A 184 7.13 -0.13 4.02
N VAL A 185 6.44 0.88 4.56
CA VAL A 185 7.04 2.15 5.00
C VAL A 185 7.60 2.07 6.42
N ASP A 186 7.42 0.94 7.11
CA ASP A 186 8.02 0.66 8.42
C ASP A 186 8.40 -0.82 8.54
N LYS A 187 9.10 -1.17 9.62
CA LYS A 187 9.39 -2.55 9.98
C LYS A 187 8.11 -3.27 10.35
N VAL A 188 7.75 -4.28 9.56
CA VAL A 188 6.69 -5.22 9.90
C VAL A 188 7.32 -6.41 10.62
N PRO A 189 6.99 -6.67 11.89
CA PRO A 189 7.50 -7.84 12.60
C PRO A 189 6.96 -9.12 11.96
N LYS A 190 7.61 -10.25 12.27
CA LYS A 190 7.03 -11.55 11.96
C LYS A 190 5.62 -11.64 12.57
N ASP A 191 4.66 -12.12 11.79
CA ASP A 191 3.25 -12.24 12.16
C ASP A 191 2.52 -10.89 12.37
N GLY A 192 3.15 -9.76 12.03
CA GLY A 192 2.56 -8.41 12.05
C GLY A 192 1.61 -8.10 10.89
N GLY A 193 1.17 -9.12 10.15
CA GLY A 193 0.37 -8.99 8.93
C GLY A 193 1.24 -8.72 7.68
N GLY A 194 0.59 -8.19 6.64
CA GLY A 194 1.23 -7.87 5.37
C GLY A 194 0.60 -8.58 4.17
N ILE A 195 1.32 -8.56 3.05
CA ILE A 195 0.91 -9.17 1.79
C ILE A 195 1.51 -10.58 1.69
N ALA A 196 0.65 -11.56 1.44
CA ALA A 196 1.03 -12.91 1.06
C ALA A 196 0.82 -13.08 -0.45
N LEU A 197 1.85 -13.53 -1.15
CA LEU A 197 1.82 -13.81 -2.59
C LEU A 197 2.00 -15.32 -2.81
N PHE A 198 1.27 -15.87 -3.78
CA PHE A 198 1.35 -17.27 -4.15
C PHE A 198 2.19 -17.40 -5.43
N PRO A 199 3.42 -17.94 -5.37
CA PRO A 199 4.28 -18.03 -6.55
C PRO A 199 3.59 -18.77 -7.70
N GLY A 200 3.56 -18.13 -8.86
CA GLY A 200 3.01 -18.70 -10.10
C GLY A 200 1.48 -18.64 -10.21
N SER A 201 0.77 -18.04 -9.25
CA SER A 201 -0.70 -17.99 -9.27
C SER A 201 -1.30 -16.95 -10.22
N HIS A 202 -0.48 -16.32 -11.07
CA HIS A 202 -0.89 -15.29 -12.02
C HIS A 202 -1.18 -15.84 -13.43
N CYS A 203 -0.84 -17.13 -13.66
CA CYS A 203 -1.05 -17.85 -14.92
C CYS A 203 -2.27 -18.77 -14.85
#